data_AF-A0A926F7J7-F1
#
_entry.id   AF-A0A926F7J7-F1
#
_cell.length_a   1.000
_cell.length_b   1.000
_cell.length_c   1.000
_cell.angle_alpha   90.00
_cell.angle_beta   90.00
_cell.angle_gamma   90.00
#
_symmetry.space_group_name_H-M   'P 1'
#
loop_
_entity.id
_entity.type
_entity.pdbx_description
1 polymer ?
#
loop_
_entity_poly.entity_id
_entity_poly.type
_entity_poly.pdbx_seq_one_letter_code
_entity_poly.pdbx_strand_id
1 'polypeptide(L)'
;MMTERLYAQITCIGDEDLVSKVQNSDKRYKFIYVFCNYCQASQVRYPEVVKLIHDNKDMDSFFICAQDSSEIAEYVDTCKVASTMYVINQNRKRKMVSFYNPIKATCKFLKKQLGVDTDKMGASDFCVLDKDNKVIAQTNWAMNDEDYFKLLKESLNIRSAD
;
A
#
# COMPACT_ATOMS: atom_id res chain seq x y z
N MET A 1 -25.46 -4.28 6.53
CA MET A 1 -24.58 -5.44 6.76
C MET A 1 -23.41 -5.55 5.78
N MET A 2 -23.51 -5.15 4.50
CA MET A 2 -22.33 -5.08 3.60
C MET A 2 -21.34 -3.97 3.98
N THR A 3 -21.86 -2.80 4.35
CA THR A 3 -21.07 -1.61 4.72
C THR A 3 -20.16 -1.83 5.93
N GLU A 4 -20.61 -2.57 6.95
CA GLU A 4 -19.80 -2.82 8.16
C GLU A 4 -18.57 -3.70 7.88
N ARG A 5 -18.68 -4.69 6.97
CA ARG A 5 -17.53 -5.53 6.56
C ARG A 5 -16.52 -4.78 5.69
N LEU A 6 -16.97 -3.76 4.95
CA LEU A 6 -16.14 -2.86 4.14
C LEU A 6 -15.33 -1.91 5.04
N TYR A 7 -15.96 -1.27 6.03
CA TYR A 7 -15.25 -0.41 6.98
C TYR A 7 -14.32 -1.18 7.93
N ALA A 8 -14.59 -2.46 8.21
CA ALA A 8 -13.74 -3.31 9.05
C ALA A 8 -12.32 -3.52 8.49
N GLN A 9 -12.10 -3.22 7.21
CA GLN A 9 -10.79 -3.32 6.56
C GLN A 9 -9.97 -2.03 6.69
N ILE A 10 -10.61 -0.91 7.02
CA ILE A 10 -9.98 0.41 7.10
C ILE A 10 -9.44 0.61 8.52
N THR A 11 -8.12 0.78 8.62
CA THR A 11 -7.41 0.95 9.89
C THR A 11 -6.81 2.34 9.98
N CYS A 12 -7.30 3.13 10.95
CA CYS A 12 -6.79 4.46 11.28
C CYS A 12 -6.15 4.44 12.68
N ILE A 13 -4.93 3.93 12.78
CA ILE A 13 -4.17 3.87 14.05
C ILE A 13 -3.30 5.11 14.30
N GLY A 14 -3.22 6.02 13.33
CA GLY A 14 -2.34 7.18 13.40
C GLY A 14 -0.98 6.92 12.73
N ASP A 15 -0.40 7.99 12.21
CA ASP A 15 0.80 7.95 11.38
C ASP A 15 2.01 7.37 12.16
N GLU A 16 2.20 7.74 13.43
CA GLU A 16 3.33 7.28 14.26
C GLU A 16 3.19 5.79 14.63
N ASP A 17 1.99 5.35 15.00
CA ASP A 17 1.72 3.95 15.34
C ASP A 17 1.87 3.05 14.10
N LEU A 18 1.47 3.52 12.92
CA LEU A 18 1.71 2.80 11.67
C LEU A 18 3.21 2.65 11.38
N VAL A 19 4.00 3.71 11.54
CA VAL A 19 5.46 3.65 11.35
C VAL A 19 6.08 2.66 12.32
N SER A 20 5.72 2.75 13.59
CA SER A 20 6.16 1.81 14.63
C SER A 20 5.81 0.36 14.27
N LYS A 21 4.58 0.12 13.81
CA LYS A 21 4.13 -1.21 13.38
C LYS A 21 4.94 -1.76 12.20
N VAL A 22 5.25 -0.93 11.20
CA VAL A 22 6.10 -1.33 10.07
C VAL A 22 7.52 -1.64 10.52
N GLN A 23 8.13 -0.74 11.30
CA GLN A 23 9.54 -0.84 11.70
C GLN A 23 9.81 -1.99 12.68
N ASN A 24 8.83 -2.31 13.53
CA ASN A 24 8.92 -3.35 14.57
C ASN A 24 8.33 -4.69 14.14
N SER A 25 7.86 -4.84 12.90
CA SER A 25 7.46 -6.15 12.37
C SER A 25 8.64 -7.12 12.42
N ASP A 26 8.41 -8.30 12.99
CA ASP A 26 9.38 -9.39 13.11
C ASP A 26 9.45 -10.27 11.85
N LYS A 27 8.59 -9.97 10.86
CA LYS A 27 8.55 -10.66 9.58
C LYS A 27 9.81 -10.39 8.77
N ARG A 28 10.16 -11.38 7.94
CA ARG A 28 11.31 -11.30 7.05
C ARG A 28 11.17 -10.15 6.05
N TYR A 29 9.92 -9.91 5.62
CA TYR A 29 9.59 -8.87 4.65
C TYR A 29 8.47 -7.96 5.18
N LYS A 30 8.56 -6.66 4.91
CA LYS A 30 7.44 -5.73 5.02
C LYS A 30 7.10 -5.24 3.62
N PHE A 31 5.93 -5.63 3.13
CA PHE A 31 5.42 -5.20 1.84
C PHE A 31 4.56 -3.96 2.03
N ILE A 32 4.92 -2.86 1.36
CA ILE A 32 4.18 -1.60 1.41
C ILE A 32 3.64 -1.30 0.02
N TYR A 33 2.33 -1.10 -0.09
CA TYR A 33 1.65 -0.81 -1.35
C TYR A 33 0.90 0.52 -1.28
N VAL A 34 1.13 1.39 -2.25
CA VAL A 34 0.46 2.69 -2.36
C VAL A 34 -0.80 2.52 -3.19
N PHE A 35 -1.97 2.47 -2.54
CA PHE A 35 -3.24 2.36 -3.26
C PHE A 35 -3.92 3.71 -3.47
N CYS A 36 -4.73 3.81 -4.53
CA CYS A 36 -5.51 5.01 -4.84
C CYS A 36 -6.80 4.65 -5.59
N ASN A 37 -7.95 5.03 -5.05
CA ASN A 37 -9.26 4.79 -5.65
C ASN A 37 -9.42 5.42 -7.05
N TYR A 38 -8.75 6.54 -7.32
CA TYR A 38 -8.93 7.27 -8.57
C TYR A 38 -8.04 6.76 -9.71
N CYS A 39 -7.14 5.82 -9.44
CA CYS A 39 -6.16 5.36 -10.41
C CYS A 39 -6.53 3.97 -10.92
N GLN A 40 -6.77 3.85 -12.23
CA GLN A 40 -7.07 2.57 -12.86
C GLN A 40 -5.97 1.52 -12.62
N ALA A 41 -4.68 1.91 -12.68
CA ALA A 41 -3.59 0.99 -12.39
C ALA A 41 -3.65 0.42 -10.97
N SER A 42 -4.17 1.19 -10.00
CA SER A 42 -4.37 0.72 -8.64
C SER A 42 -5.58 -0.20 -8.52
N GLN A 43 -6.68 0.07 -9.23
CA GLN A 43 -7.86 -0.79 -9.24
C GLN A 43 -7.59 -2.14 -9.93
N VAL A 44 -6.76 -2.15 -10.98
CA VAL A 44 -6.44 -3.35 -11.76
C VAL A 44 -5.40 -4.23 -11.07
N ARG A 45 -4.29 -3.66 -10.59
CA ARG A 45 -3.19 -4.47 -10.03
C ARG A 45 -3.46 -4.94 -8.61
N TYR A 46 -4.21 -4.20 -7.80
CA TYR A 46 -4.40 -4.53 -6.39
C TYR A 46 -5.02 -5.92 -6.13
N PRO A 47 -6.10 -6.34 -6.83
CA PRO A 47 -6.61 -7.71 -6.67
C PRO A 47 -5.56 -8.79 -6.93
N GLU A 48 -4.76 -8.63 -7.99
CA GLU A 48 -3.70 -9.58 -8.34
C GLU A 48 -2.55 -9.56 -7.33
N VAL A 49 -2.16 -8.38 -6.84
CA VAL A 49 -1.16 -8.24 -5.76
C VAL A 49 -1.62 -8.97 -4.50
N VAL A 50 -2.85 -8.73 -4.04
CA VAL A 50 -3.37 -9.37 -2.82
C VAL A 50 -3.40 -10.89 -3.01
N LYS A 51 -3.89 -11.37 -4.16
CA LYS A 51 -3.94 -12.81 -4.47
C LYS A 51 -2.54 -13.45 -4.45
N LEU A 52 -1.54 -12.78 -5.01
CA LEU A 52 -0.17 -13.29 -5.07
C LEU A 52 0.49 -13.39 -3.70
N ILE A 53 0.23 -12.43 -2.81
CA ILE A 53 0.92 -12.36 -1.51
C ILE A 53 0.14 -12.99 -0.36
N HIS A 54 -1.12 -13.40 -0.57
CA HIS A 54 -2.04 -13.87 0.46
C HIS A 54 -1.46 -14.99 1.35
N ASP A 55 -0.74 -15.95 0.75
CA ASP A 55 -0.23 -17.13 1.46
C ASP A 55 1.21 -16.95 1.98
N ASN A 56 1.80 -15.75 1.82
CA ASN A 56 3.17 -15.50 2.24
C ASN A 56 3.27 -15.22 3.75
N LYS A 57 3.63 -16.24 4.53
CA LYS A 57 3.74 -16.17 6.00
C LYS A 57 4.97 -15.44 6.52
N ASP A 58 5.96 -15.22 5.65
CA ASP A 58 7.23 -14.56 5.99
C ASP A 58 7.15 -13.04 5.88
N MET A 59 5.96 -12.50 5.62
CA MET A 59 5.74 -11.10 5.28
C MET A 59 4.58 -10.49 6.09
N ASP A 60 4.71 -9.21 6.42
CA ASP A 60 3.56 -8.36 6.76
C ASP A 60 3.24 -7.41 5.60
N SER A 61 1.95 -7.22 5.30
CA SER A 61 1.48 -6.32 4.24
C SER A 61 0.84 -5.05 4.79
N PHE A 62 1.19 -3.92 4.16
CA PHE A 62 0.77 -2.58 4.51
C PHE A 62 0.27 -1.87 3.25
N PHE A 63 -1.02 -1.97 2.98
CA PHE A 63 -1.69 -1.18 1.95
C PHE A 63 -1.96 0.22 2.54
N ILE A 64 -1.29 1.26 2.03
CA ILE A 64 -1.32 2.59 2.63
C ILE A 64 -1.86 3.61 1.64
N CYS A 65 -2.77 4.47 2.11
CA CYS A 65 -3.18 5.67 1.37
C CYS A 65 -3.48 6.84 2.31
N ALA A 66 -3.46 8.05 1.75
CA ALA A 66 -3.85 9.26 2.45
C ALA A 66 -5.27 9.76 2.06
N GLN A 67 -6.06 8.89 1.44
CA GLN A 67 -7.45 9.15 1.06
C GLN A 67 -8.37 9.14 2.28
N ASP A 68 -9.57 9.70 2.08
CA ASP A 68 -10.59 9.70 3.11
C ASP A 68 -11.29 8.33 3.17
N SER A 69 -11.83 7.95 4.33
CA SER A 69 -12.45 6.63 4.54
C SER A 69 -13.57 6.29 3.55
N SER A 70 -14.34 7.27 3.08
CA SER A 70 -15.39 7.06 2.07
C SER A 70 -14.85 6.64 0.71
N GLU A 71 -13.71 7.21 0.29
CA GLU A 71 -13.06 6.88 -0.99
C GLU A 71 -12.46 5.47 -0.96
N ILE A 72 -12.05 5.02 0.23
CA ILE A 72 -11.50 3.69 0.44
C ILE A 72 -12.61 2.65 0.47
N ALA A 73 -13.75 2.98 1.08
CA ALA A 73 -14.91 2.11 1.03
C ALA A 73 -15.35 1.82 -0.42
N GLU A 74 -15.33 2.85 -1.29
CA GLU A 74 -15.58 2.68 -2.73
C GLU A 74 -14.50 1.82 -3.42
N TYR A 75 -13.24 2.00 -3.06
CA TYR A 75 -12.14 1.22 -3.60
C TYR A 75 -12.26 -0.27 -3.27
N VAL A 76 -12.58 -0.59 -2.02
CA VAL A 76 -12.78 -1.98 -1.57
C VAL A 76 -14.00 -2.61 -2.25
N ASP A 77 -15.09 -1.86 -2.43
CA ASP A 77 -16.28 -2.34 -3.14
C ASP A 77 -15.98 -2.60 -4.63
N THR A 78 -15.18 -1.72 -5.25
CA THR A 78 -14.73 -1.86 -6.65
C THR A 78 -13.84 -3.08 -6.82
N CYS A 79 -12.83 -3.25 -5.95
CA CYS A 79 -11.82 -4.30 -6.08
C CYS A 79 -12.31 -5.66 -5.60
N LYS A 80 -13.33 -5.71 -4.72
CA LYS A 80 -13.94 -6.93 -4.15
C LYS A 80 -12.95 -7.89 -3.48
N VAL A 81 -11.83 -7.36 -3.01
CA VAL A 81 -10.78 -8.13 -2.32
C VAL A 81 -10.55 -7.56 -0.94
N ALA A 82 -10.50 -8.45 0.05
CA ALA A 82 -10.34 -8.08 1.44
C ALA A 82 -8.87 -8.01 1.86
N SER A 83 -8.40 -6.85 2.35
CA SER A 83 -7.10 -6.71 3.02
C SER A 83 -7.12 -5.52 3.97
N THR A 84 -6.27 -5.55 4.99
CA THR A 84 -6.15 -4.42 5.92
C THR A 84 -5.53 -3.22 5.21
N MET A 85 -6.27 -2.12 5.15
CA MET A 85 -5.87 -0.86 4.53
C MET A 85 -5.61 0.19 5.60
N TYR A 86 -4.43 0.78 5.60
CA TYR A 86 -4.01 1.78 6.55
C TYR A 86 -4.18 3.18 5.97
N VAL A 87 -4.82 4.04 6.74
CA VAL A 87 -5.03 5.44 6.38
C VAL A 87 -4.13 6.35 7.17
N ILE A 88 -3.51 7.29 6.48
CA ILE A 88 -2.59 8.28 7.06
C ILE A 88 -3.10 9.70 6.83
N ASN A 89 -2.52 10.67 7.53
CA ASN A 89 -2.85 12.09 7.39
C ASN A 89 -4.35 12.42 7.60
N GLN A 90 -5.07 11.63 8.39
CA GLN A 90 -6.52 11.80 8.59
C GLN A 90 -6.85 13.06 9.41
N ASN A 91 -5.93 13.51 10.27
CA ASN A 91 -6.09 14.72 11.08
C ASN A 91 -5.69 16.02 10.36
N ARG A 92 -5.51 15.99 9.03
CA ARG A 92 -5.09 17.18 8.27
C ARG A 92 -6.17 18.27 8.32
N LYS A 93 -5.76 19.52 8.52
CA LYS A 93 -6.66 20.68 8.33
C LYS A 93 -7.00 20.80 6.84
N ARG A 94 -8.25 20.51 6.48
CA ARG A 94 -8.76 20.70 5.10
C ARG A 94 -8.86 22.20 4.83
N LYS A 95 -8.07 22.71 3.87
CA LYS A 95 -8.23 24.09 3.39
C LYS A 95 -9.37 24.13 2.38
N MET A 96 -10.19 25.19 2.39
CA MET A 96 -11.31 25.37 1.45
C MET A 96 -10.89 25.29 -0.03
N VAL A 97 -9.65 25.67 -0.34
CA VAL A 97 -9.07 25.56 -1.68
C VAL A 97 -7.76 24.80 -1.57
N SER A 98 -7.81 23.48 -1.76
CA SER A 98 -6.63 22.62 -1.74
C SER A 98 -6.80 21.50 -2.74
N PHE A 99 -5.94 21.47 -3.76
CA PHE A 99 -5.71 20.30 -4.59
C PHE A 99 -4.89 19.29 -3.78
N TYR A 100 -5.55 18.64 -2.82
CA TYR A 100 -4.94 17.60 -2.03
C TYR A 100 -4.66 16.39 -2.94
N ASN A 101 -3.39 16.02 -3.08
CA ASN A 101 -3.00 14.84 -3.84
C ASN A 101 -2.67 13.72 -2.84
N PRO A 102 -3.56 12.72 -2.66
CA PRO A 102 -3.36 11.65 -1.70
C PRO A 102 -2.12 10.81 -2.00
N ILE A 103 -1.83 10.56 -3.29
CA ILE A 103 -0.63 9.80 -3.71
C ILE A 103 0.64 10.54 -3.27
N LYS A 104 0.74 11.83 -3.57
CA LYS A 104 1.88 12.66 -3.17
C LYS A 104 2.05 12.71 -1.65
N ALA A 105 0.94 12.74 -0.90
CA ALA A 105 0.97 12.70 0.55
C ALA A 105 1.48 11.34 1.08
N THR A 106 1.03 10.23 0.49
CA THR A 106 1.54 8.88 0.80
C THR A 106 3.03 8.77 0.50
N CYS A 107 3.47 9.14 -0.70
CA CYS A 107 4.88 9.12 -1.07
C CYS A 107 5.73 9.97 -0.10
N LYS A 108 5.26 11.17 0.25
CA LYS A 108 5.96 12.03 1.25
C LYS A 108 6.06 11.37 2.62
N PHE A 109 5.01 10.68 3.07
CA PHE A 109 5.01 9.92 4.32
C PHE A 109 6.06 8.80 4.27
N LEU A 110 6.07 7.98 3.22
CA LEU A 110 7.03 6.88 3.06
C LEU A 110 8.48 7.38 3.02
N LYS A 111 8.75 8.45 2.25
CA LYS A 111 10.09 9.07 2.18
C LYS A 111 10.56 9.58 3.53
N LYS A 112 9.70 10.31 4.25
CA LYS A 112 10.06 10.95 5.52
C LYS A 112 10.21 9.93 6.66
N GLN A 113 9.30 8.97 6.75
CA GLN A 113 9.19 8.10 7.92
C GLN A 113 9.90 6.75 7.74
N LEU A 114 10.02 6.27 6.51
CA LEU A 114 10.56 4.94 6.20
C LEU A 114 11.77 4.99 5.27
N GLY A 115 12.23 6.18 4.86
CA GLY A 115 13.43 6.34 4.03
C GLY A 115 13.31 5.79 2.61
N VAL A 116 12.10 5.59 2.11
CA VAL A 116 11.84 5.07 0.75
C VAL A 116 12.07 6.18 -0.29
N ASP A 117 12.79 5.89 -1.39
CA ASP A 117 12.95 6.84 -2.48
C ASP A 117 11.69 6.93 -3.35
N THR A 118 10.77 7.81 -2.98
CA THR A 118 9.48 7.89 -3.65
C THR A 118 9.45 8.80 -4.89
N ASP A 119 10.60 9.27 -5.40
CA ASP A 119 10.62 10.29 -6.46
C ASP A 119 10.00 9.79 -7.77
N LYS A 120 10.01 8.47 -7.98
CA LYS A 120 9.33 7.80 -9.11
C LYS A 120 8.17 6.88 -8.68
N MET A 121 7.69 7.00 -7.45
CA MET A 121 6.51 6.24 -7.01
C MET A 121 5.21 6.99 -7.27
N GLY A 122 4.19 6.26 -7.69
CA GLY A 122 2.83 6.71 -7.90
C GLY A 122 1.80 5.77 -7.27
N ALA A 123 0.56 5.87 -7.73
CA ALA A 123 -0.47 4.91 -7.35
C ALA A 123 -0.14 3.53 -7.92
N SER A 124 -0.50 2.49 -7.17
CA SER A 124 -0.20 1.10 -7.48
C SER A 124 1.27 0.68 -7.34
N ASP A 125 2.16 1.58 -6.93
CA ASP A 125 3.54 1.20 -6.67
C ASP A 125 3.72 0.54 -5.30
N PHE A 126 4.70 -0.35 -5.20
CA PHE A 126 5.10 -0.97 -3.95
C PHE A 126 6.58 -0.80 -3.65
N CYS A 127 6.92 -0.99 -2.39
CA CYS A 127 8.27 -1.34 -1.97
C CYS A 127 8.25 -2.51 -1.01
N VAL A 128 9.37 -3.23 -0.95
CA VAL A 128 9.61 -4.31 0.00
C VAL A 128 10.78 -3.90 0.87
N LEU A 129 10.56 -3.91 2.18
CA LEU A 129 11.61 -3.75 3.18
C LEU A 129 12.01 -5.13 3.71
N ASP A 130 13.30 -5.32 4.00
CA ASP A 130 13.77 -6.47 4.75
C ASP A 130 13.52 -6.33 6.28
N LYS A 131 13.94 -7.35 7.03
CA LYS A 131 13.87 -7.35 8.50
C LYS A 131 14.56 -6.15 9.15
N ASP A 132 15.59 -5.58 8.51
CA ASP A 132 16.40 -4.47 9.01
C ASP A 132 15.88 -3.11 8.46
N ASN A 133 14.68 -3.10 7.88
CA ASN A 133 14.00 -1.94 7.30
C ASN A 133 14.72 -1.33 6.08
N LYS A 134 15.54 -2.10 5.37
CA LYS A 134 16.17 -1.66 4.12
C LYS A 134 15.28 -2.00 2.93
N VAL A 135 15.14 -1.06 2.00
CA VAL A 135 14.44 -1.28 0.73
C VAL A 135 15.23 -2.28 -0.11
N ILE A 136 14.62 -3.41 -0.44
CA ILE A 136 15.23 -4.47 -1.29
C ILE A 136 14.57 -4.58 -2.67
N ALA A 137 13.36 -4.05 -2.81
CA ALA A 137 12.65 -3.96 -4.08
C ALA A 137 11.70 -2.76 -4.06
N GLN A 138 11.52 -2.14 -5.21
CA GLN A 138 10.62 -1.00 -5.37
C GLN A 138 10.22 -0.84 -6.84
N THR A 139 8.94 -0.56 -7.08
CA THR A 139 8.43 -0.24 -8.42
C THR A 139 8.41 1.26 -8.69
N ASN A 140 8.10 1.60 -9.93
CA ASN A 140 7.87 2.98 -10.34
C ASN A 140 6.71 3.07 -11.33
N TRP A 141 6.17 4.28 -11.48
CA TRP A 141 4.98 4.56 -12.28
C TRP A 141 5.12 4.23 -13.78
N ALA A 142 6.33 3.99 -14.29
CA ALA A 142 6.59 3.67 -15.69
C ALA A 142 6.71 2.15 -15.96
N MET A 143 6.69 1.30 -14.93
CA MET A 143 6.81 -0.15 -15.10
C MET A 143 5.57 -0.77 -15.74
N ASN A 144 5.79 -1.64 -16.73
CA ASN A 144 4.75 -2.51 -17.27
C ASN A 144 4.39 -3.62 -16.27
N ASP A 145 3.27 -4.31 -16.52
CA ASP A 145 2.75 -5.33 -15.60
C ASP A 145 3.65 -6.57 -15.50
N GLU A 146 4.31 -6.97 -16.58
CA GLU A 146 5.19 -8.14 -16.59
C GLU A 146 6.38 -7.94 -15.65
N ASP A 147 7.11 -6.84 -15.79
CA ASP A 147 8.23 -6.48 -14.94
C ASP A 147 7.79 -6.23 -13.49
N TYR A 148 6.62 -5.60 -13.32
CA TYR A 148 6.03 -5.33 -12.00
C TYR A 148 5.79 -6.62 -11.21
N PHE A 149 5.10 -7.60 -11.82
CA PHE A 149 4.75 -8.85 -11.14
C PHE A 149 5.93 -9.81 -11.05
N LYS A 150 6.87 -9.75 -11.98
CA LYS A 150 8.15 -10.46 -11.86
C LYS A 150 8.92 -9.98 -10.64
N LEU A 151 9.11 -8.66 -10.48
CA LEU A 151 9.79 -8.08 -9.33
C LEU A 151 9.08 -8.45 -8.01
N LEU A 152 7.75 -8.42 -7.98
CA LEU A 152 6.97 -8.82 -6.81
C LEU A 152 7.27 -10.27 -6.39
N LYS A 153 7.25 -11.20 -7.35
CA LYS A 153 7.51 -12.62 -7.07
C LYS A 153 8.94 -12.85 -6.60
N GLU A 154 9.92 -12.26 -7.28
CA GLU A 154 11.34 -12.40 -6.97
C GLU A 154 11.67 -11.82 -5.59
N SER A 155 11.15 -10.63 -5.27
CA SER A 155 11.44 -9.95 -4.00
C SER A 155 10.86 -10.66 -2.77
N LEU A 156 9.78 -11.43 -2.95
CA LEU A 156 9.07 -12.14 -1.88
C LEU A 156 9.29 -13.67 -1.91
N ASN A 157 10.16 -14.17 -2.79
CA ASN A 157 10.38 -15.60 -3.04
C ASN A 157 9.08 -16.39 -3.32
N ILE A 158 8.12 -15.76 -4.00
CA ILE A 158 6.88 -16.43 -4.41
C ILE A 158 7.20 -17.29 -5.62
N ARG A 159 7.05 -18.61 -5.47
CA ARG A 159 7.23 -19.56 -6.58
C ARG A 159 6.14 -19.33 -7.62
N SER A 160 6.51 -19.28 -8.89
CA SER A 160 5.53 -19.44 -9.97
C SER A 160 4.87 -20.80 -9.82
N ALA A 161 3.54 -20.87 -9.94
CA ALA A 161 2.87 -22.14 -10.10
C ALA A 161 3.31 -22.73 -11.45
N ASP A 162 3.98 -23.87 -11.41
CA ASP A 162 4.28 -24.71 -12.59
C ASP A 162 2.99 -25.31 -13.16
#